data_AF-A0A892I4C5-F1
#
_entry.id   AF-A0A892I4C5-F1
#
_cell.length_a   1.000
_cell.length_b   1.000
_cell.length_c   1.000
_cell.angle_alpha   90.00
_cell.angle_beta   90.00
_cell.angle_gamma   90.00
#
_symmetry.space_group_name_H-M   'P 1'
#
loop_
_entity.id
_entity.type
_entity.pdbx_description
1 polymer ?
#
loop_
_entity_poly.entity_id
_entity_poly.type
_entity_poly.pdbx_seq_one_letter_code
_entity_poly.pdbx_strand_id
1 'polypeptide(L)'
;MPAGPSLYDMLLGQIGGEPLSAYDDRTLECMSVQQNVQRILSTRAGALKHLPDYGLPDLTNIYKALPASAHLLKEQMEATLLKYEPRIRSIDVEILENDDPGVLVSFEMTCHLKKAGLVRFGTYFEPPGRMHVKRQQVKSGRLI
;
A
#
# COMPACT_ATOMS: atom_id res chain seq x y z
N MET A 1 4.41 18.72 13.16
CA MET A 1 3.05 18.72 12.56
C MET A 1 2.23 17.60 13.19
N PRO A 2 0.95 17.81 13.52
CA PRO A 2 0.05 16.78 14.03
C PRO A 2 -0.15 15.62 13.04
N ALA A 3 -0.81 14.54 13.47
CA ALA A 3 -1.33 13.51 12.56
C ALA A 3 -2.40 14.12 11.67
N GLY A 4 -2.55 13.64 10.44
CA GLY A 4 -3.56 14.15 9.51
C GLY A 4 -3.34 13.72 8.06
N PRO A 5 -4.25 14.14 7.16
CA PRO A 5 -4.17 13.85 5.73
C PRO A 5 -2.95 14.51 5.06
N SER A 6 -2.58 14.00 3.88
CA SER A 6 -1.51 14.61 3.08
C SER A 6 -1.96 15.94 2.48
N LEU A 7 -1.01 16.78 2.05
CA LEU A 7 -1.34 18.01 1.33
C LEU A 7 -2.18 17.74 0.07
N TYR A 8 -1.89 16.64 -0.63
CA TYR A 8 -2.66 16.22 -1.79
C TYR A 8 -4.14 16.04 -1.45
N ASP A 9 -4.44 15.38 -0.34
CA ASP A 9 -5.83 15.14 0.09
C ASP A 9 -6.49 16.42 0.64
N MET A 10 -5.72 17.26 1.34
CA MET A 10 -6.19 18.57 1.79
C MET A 10 -6.61 19.46 0.61
N LEU A 11 -5.84 19.45 -0.48
CA LEU A 11 -6.16 20.20 -1.69
C LEU A 11 -7.35 19.61 -2.46
N LEU A 12 -7.55 18.29 -2.41
CA LEU A 12 -8.71 17.63 -3.00
C LEU A 12 -9.98 17.79 -2.15
N GLY A 13 -9.85 18.05 -0.85
CA GLY A 13 -10.97 18.09 0.10
C GLY A 13 -11.59 16.72 0.40
N GLN A 14 -10.98 15.63 -0.07
CA GLN A 14 -11.46 14.26 0.11
C GLN A 14 -10.33 13.23 0.06
N ILE A 15 -10.59 12.04 0.61
CA ILE A 15 -9.72 10.87 0.49
C ILE A 15 -10.56 9.72 -0.08
N GLY A 16 -10.27 9.30 -1.31
CA GLY A 16 -10.90 8.13 -1.92
C GLY A 16 -12.42 8.24 -2.08
N GLY A 17 -12.98 9.44 -2.21
CA GLY A 17 -14.44 9.67 -2.28
C GLY A 17 -15.01 10.30 -1.01
N GLU A 18 -14.33 10.15 0.13
CA GLU A 18 -14.85 10.56 1.44
C GLU A 18 -14.38 11.96 1.83
N PRO A 19 -15.28 12.86 2.29
CA PRO A 19 -14.90 14.21 2.69
C PRO A 19 -14.05 14.19 3.95
N LEU A 20 -13.12 15.15 4.07
CA LEU A 20 -12.21 15.22 5.24
C LEU A 20 -12.94 15.44 6.58
N SER A 21 -14.14 16.00 6.56
CA SER A 21 -14.94 16.20 7.78
C SER A 21 -15.58 14.91 8.32
N ALA A 22 -15.54 13.80 7.58
CA ALA A 22 -16.21 12.56 7.97
C ALA A 22 -15.48 11.78 9.08
N TYR A 23 -14.18 12.05 9.29
CA TYR A 23 -13.33 11.24 10.17
C TYR A 23 -12.37 12.10 10.99
N ASP A 24 -11.84 11.51 12.08
CA ASP A 24 -10.80 12.13 12.89
C ASP A 24 -9.43 12.12 12.18
N ASP A 25 -8.51 12.97 12.62
CA ASP A 25 -7.17 13.15 12.04
C ASP A 25 -6.35 11.86 11.92
N ARG A 26 -6.47 10.92 12.88
CA ARG A 26 -5.73 9.65 12.83
C ARG A 26 -6.31 8.74 11.76
N THR A 27 -7.63 8.65 11.70
CA THR A 27 -8.32 7.89 10.66
C THR A 27 -8.02 8.47 9.27
N LEU A 28 -8.02 9.79 9.12
CA LEU A 28 -7.64 10.47 7.89
C LEU A 28 -6.17 10.24 7.50
N GLU A 29 -5.24 10.25 8.46
CA GLU A 29 -3.82 9.90 8.21
C GLU A 29 -3.71 8.47 7.66
N CYS A 30 -4.38 7.50 8.28
CA CYS A 30 -4.38 6.11 7.84
C CYS A 30 -4.96 5.94 6.42
N MET A 31 -6.10 6.59 6.13
CA MET A 31 -6.73 6.55 4.80
C MET A 31 -5.85 7.21 3.74
N SER A 32 -5.25 8.36 4.08
CA SER A 32 -4.33 9.07 3.20
C SER A 32 -3.10 8.23 2.85
N VAL A 33 -2.50 7.57 3.85
CA VAL A 33 -1.38 6.65 3.64
C VAL A 33 -1.81 5.48 2.76
N GLN A 34 -2.97 4.86 3.02
CA GLN A 34 -3.49 3.78 2.18
C GLN A 34 -3.60 4.19 0.72
N GLN A 35 -4.18 5.36 0.46
CA GLN A 35 -4.38 5.87 -0.89
C GLN A 35 -3.05 6.20 -1.58
N ASN A 36 -2.06 6.67 -0.81
CA ASN A 36 -0.73 6.92 -1.34
C ASN A 36 0.03 5.62 -1.65
N VAL A 37 -0.02 4.63 -0.75
CA VAL A 37 0.52 3.28 -0.95
C VAL A 37 -0.05 2.66 -2.23
N GLN A 38 -1.37 2.72 -2.41
CA GLN A 38 -2.01 2.22 -3.63
C GLN A 38 -1.49 2.93 -4.90
N ARG A 39 -1.37 4.27 -4.86
CA ARG A 39 -0.84 5.07 -5.97
C ARG A 39 0.60 4.70 -6.31
N ILE A 40 1.48 4.62 -5.31
CA ILE A 40 2.89 4.26 -5.49
C ILE A 40 2.99 2.90 -6.18
N LEU A 41 2.33 1.89 -5.62
CA LEU A 41 2.49 0.52 -6.09
C LEU A 41 1.77 0.24 -7.42
N SER A 42 0.77 1.05 -7.76
CA SER A 42 0.10 1.00 -9.07
C SER A 42 0.85 1.78 -10.16
N THR A 43 1.90 2.53 -9.79
CA THR A 43 2.72 3.30 -10.73
C THR A 43 3.96 2.51 -11.12
N ARG A 44 4.29 2.52 -12.40
CA ARG A 44 5.55 1.96 -12.93
C ARG A 44 6.64 3.04 -12.90
N ALA A 45 7.83 2.69 -12.39
CA ALA A 45 9.01 3.53 -12.47
C ALA A 45 9.32 3.93 -13.93
N GLY A 46 9.67 5.20 -14.11
CA GLY A 46 9.84 5.84 -15.43
C GLY A 46 8.57 6.50 -15.98
N ALA A 47 7.40 6.31 -15.36
CA ALA A 47 6.16 6.98 -15.80
C ALA A 47 6.19 8.50 -15.57
N LEU A 48 6.87 8.96 -14.51
CA LEU A 48 7.03 10.38 -14.20
C LEU A 48 8.40 10.88 -14.66
N LYS A 49 8.42 11.78 -15.65
CA LYS A 49 9.68 12.33 -16.21
C LYS A 49 10.58 13.01 -15.18
N HIS A 50 9.98 13.69 -14.19
CA HIS A 50 10.70 14.43 -13.16
C HIS A 50 11.06 13.59 -11.94
N LEU A 51 10.56 12.34 -11.87
CA LEU A 51 10.82 11.41 -10.78
C LEU A 51 10.88 9.97 -11.35
N PRO A 52 11.94 9.65 -12.10
CA PRO A 52 12.02 8.42 -12.90
C PRO A 52 12.05 7.14 -12.05
N ASP A 53 12.39 7.26 -10.78
CA ASP A 53 12.45 6.18 -9.80
C ASP A 53 11.16 6.04 -8.97
N TYR A 54 10.09 6.77 -9.28
CA TYR A 54 8.81 6.68 -8.56
C TYR A 54 7.94 5.51 -9.04
N GLY A 55 7.49 4.71 -8.07
CA GLY A 55 6.69 3.51 -8.33
C GLY A 55 7.55 2.25 -8.37
N LEU A 56 6.92 1.13 -8.69
CA LEU A 56 7.63 -0.16 -8.77
C LEU A 56 8.44 -0.23 -10.08
N PRO A 57 9.66 -0.82 -10.06
CA PRO A 57 10.47 -1.00 -11.27
C PRO A 57 9.76 -1.84 -12.34
N ASP A 58 10.36 -2.05 -13.51
CA ASP A 58 9.78 -2.99 -14.46
C ASP A 58 9.82 -4.42 -13.89
N LEU A 59 8.70 -4.82 -13.32
CA LEU A 59 8.50 -6.11 -12.69
C LEU A 59 8.01 -7.17 -13.70
N THR A 60 8.01 -6.93 -15.01
CA THR A 60 7.51 -7.90 -16.01
C THR A 60 8.14 -9.28 -15.86
N ASN A 61 9.43 -9.36 -15.60
CA ASN A 61 10.13 -10.63 -15.39
C ASN A 61 9.82 -11.24 -14.01
N ILE A 62 9.64 -10.38 -13.00
CA ILE A 62 9.24 -10.81 -11.66
C ILE A 62 7.83 -11.40 -11.71
N TYR A 63 6.86 -10.74 -12.33
CA TYR A 63 5.49 -11.25 -12.49
C TYR A 63 5.43 -12.57 -13.25
N LYS A 64 6.22 -12.75 -14.32
CA LYS A 64 6.29 -14.01 -15.06
C LYS A 64 6.86 -15.16 -14.25
N ALA A 65 7.70 -14.85 -13.26
CA ALA A 65 8.36 -15.83 -12.39
C ALA A 65 7.62 -16.04 -11.06
N LEU A 66 6.43 -15.45 -10.88
CA LEU A 66 5.61 -15.72 -9.70
C LEU A 66 5.11 -17.17 -9.74
N PRO A 67 5.05 -17.85 -8.57
CA PRO A 67 5.29 -17.31 -7.22
C PRO A 67 6.77 -17.32 -6.77
N ALA A 68 7.69 -17.92 -7.54
CA ALA A 68 9.09 -18.08 -7.14
C ALA A 68 9.84 -16.75 -6.88
N SER A 69 9.40 -15.66 -7.50
CA SER A 69 9.96 -14.30 -7.35
C SER A 69 9.24 -13.44 -6.30
N ALA A 70 8.30 -13.98 -5.52
CA ALA A 70 7.47 -13.22 -4.59
C ALA A 70 8.30 -12.49 -3.51
N HIS A 71 9.40 -13.09 -3.06
CA HIS A 71 10.33 -12.45 -2.13
C HIS A 71 10.98 -11.20 -2.71
N LEU A 72 11.38 -11.24 -3.98
CA LEU A 72 11.97 -10.09 -4.66
C LEU A 72 10.94 -8.96 -4.83
N LEU A 73 9.69 -9.31 -5.15
CA LEU A 73 8.61 -8.34 -5.22
C LEU A 73 8.37 -7.67 -3.86
N LYS A 74 8.36 -8.44 -2.78
CA LYS A 74 8.29 -7.93 -1.40
C LYS A 74 9.39 -6.91 -1.12
N GLU A 75 10.65 -7.23 -1.40
CA GLU A 75 11.79 -6.33 -1.14
C GLU A 75 11.64 -5.00 -1.91
N GLN A 76 11.18 -5.07 -3.16
CA GLN A 76 10.95 -3.86 -3.97
C GLN A 76 9.79 -3.03 -3.42
N MET A 77 8.70 -3.66 -2.96
CA MET A 77 7.59 -2.95 -2.33
C MET A 77 8.04 -2.22 -1.06
N GLU A 78 8.77 -2.91 -0.17
CA GLU A 78 9.29 -2.33 1.07
C GLU A 78 10.21 -1.13 0.80
N ALA A 79 11.20 -1.30 -0.08
CA ALA A 79 12.15 -0.24 -0.41
C ALA A 79 11.46 0.98 -1.05
N THR A 80 10.52 0.75 -1.96
CA THR A 80 9.81 1.82 -2.67
C THR A 80 8.91 2.60 -1.72
N LEU A 81 8.16 1.91 -0.85
CA LEU A 81 7.24 2.56 0.07
C LEU A 81 7.95 3.33 1.18
N LEU A 82 9.03 2.80 1.74
CA LEU A 82 9.84 3.51 2.73
C LEU A 82 10.46 4.79 2.14
N LYS A 83 10.73 4.80 0.83
CA LYS A 83 11.25 5.97 0.11
C LYS A 83 10.18 7.04 -0.15
N TYR A 84 8.99 6.64 -0.57
CA TYR A 84 7.96 7.59 -1.07
C TYR A 84 6.79 7.87 -0.12
N GLU A 85 6.65 7.12 0.97
CA GLU A 85 5.67 7.42 2.02
C GLU A 85 6.39 7.71 3.35
N PRO A 86 6.83 8.96 3.57
CA PRO A 86 7.67 9.31 4.72
C PRO A 86 6.95 9.23 6.07
N ARG A 87 5.61 9.06 6.10
CA ARG A 87 4.86 8.84 7.34
C ARG A 87 5.04 7.42 7.87
N ILE A 88 5.41 6.48 7.01
CA ILE A 88 5.75 5.11 7.40
C ILE A 88 7.14 5.11 8.05
N ARG A 89 7.27 4.41 9.17
CA ARG A 89 8.51 4.16 9.91
C ARG A 89 9.14 2.83 9.49
N SER A 90 8.31 1.79 9.41
CA SER A 90 8.71 0.43 9.01
C SER A 90 7.51 -0.27 8.38
N ILE A 91 7.80 -1.27 7.54
CA ILE A 91 6.80 -2.08 6.85
C ILE A 91 7.21 -3.53 7.01
N ASP A 92 6.24 -4.37 7.34
CA ASP A 92 6.38 -5.82 7.29
C ASP A 92 5.47 -6.33 6.17
N VAL A 93 6.05 -6.99 5.17
CA VAL A 93 5.27 -7.62 4.09
C VAL A 93 5.31 -9.14 4.23
N GLU A 94 4.14 -9.77 4.28
CA GLU A 94 3.98 -11.21 4.33
C GLU A 94 3.34 -11.71 3.04
N ILE A 95 3.82 -12.83 2.51
CA ILE A 95 3.18 -13.50 1.37
C ILE A 95 2.09 -14.39 1.94
N LEU A 96 0.87 -14.22 1.45
CA LEU A 96 -0.27 -15.06 1.83
C LEU A 96 -0.47 -16.15 0.77
N GLU A 97 -0.67 -17.38 1.23
CA GLU A 97 -1.21 -18.43 0.38
C GLU A 97 -2.64 -18.05 -0.02
N ASN A 98 -2.94 -18.17 -1.31
CA ASN A 98 -4.26 -17.90 -1.85
C ASN A 98 -4.64 -19.02 -2.80
N ASP A 99 -5.74 -19.71 -2.49
CA ASP A 99 -6.28 -20.80 -3.31
C ASP A 99 -7.13 -20.29 -4.48
N ASP A 100 -7.28 -18.96 -4.66
CA ASP A 100 -7.98 -18.39 -5.80
C ASP A 100 -7.15 -18.53 -7.09
N PRO A 101 -7.61 -19.31 -8.08
CA PRO A 101 -6.86 -19.54 -9.32
C PRO A 101 -6.70 -18.27 -10.18
N GLY A 102 -7.43 -17.19 -9.88
CA GLY A 102 -7.28 -15.89 -10.53
C GLY A 102 -6.21 -14.98 -9.91
N VAL A 103 -5.69 -15.31 -8.73
CA VAL A 103 -4.73 -14.48 -7.99
C VAL A 103 -3.33 -15.11 -8.07
N LEU A 104 -2.38 -14.38 -8.64
CA LEU A 104 -1.01 -14.90 -8.80
C LEU A 104 -0.23 -14.93 -7.48
N VAL A 105 -0.47 -13.93 -6.64
CA VAL A 105 0.15 -13.80 -5.31
C VAL A 105 -0.65 -12.81 -4.46
N SER A 106 -0.73 -13.09 -3.18
CA SER A 106 -1.34 -12.21 -2.19
C SER A 106 -0.27 -11.74 -1.22
N PHE A 107 -0.31 -10.46 -0.85
CA PHE A 107 0.58 -9.90 0.17
C PHE A 107 -0.23 -9.23 1.27
N GLU A 108 0.14 -9.46 2.52
CA GLU A 108 -0.30 -8.62 3.63
C GLU A 108 0.80 -7.62 3.97
N MET A 109 0.44 -6.36 4.13
CA MET A 109 1.34 -5.27 4.45
C MET A 109 0.97 -4.66 5.80
N THR A 110 1.87 -4.75 6.77
CA THR A 110 1.72 -4.10 8.06
C THR A 110 2.61 -2.86 8.09
N CYS A 111 2.01 -1.68 8.07
CA CYS A 111 2.71 -0.40 8.09
C CYS A 111 2.71 0.18 9.50
N HIS A 112 3.89 0.49 10.03
CA HIS A 112 4.04 1.21 11.30
C HIS A 112 4.19 2.69 11.00
N LEU A 113 3.22 3.51 11.37
CA LEU A 113 3.23 4.95 11.14
C LEU A 113 3.93 5.68 12.28
N LYS A 114 4.65 6.75 11.92
CA LYS A 114 5.40 7.57 12.89
C LYS A 114 4.51 8.25 13.94
N LYS A 115 3.23 8.48 13.66
CA LYS A 115 2.32 9.25 14.53
C LYS A 115 1.01 8.52 14.89
N ALA A 116 0.30 7.95 13.91
CA ALA A 116 -0.97 7.26 14.16
C ALA A 116 -0.85 5.82 14.71
N GLY A 117 0.35 5.23 14.77
CA GLY A 117 0.54 3.86 15.26
C GLY A 117 0.52 2.81 14.14
N LEU A 118 -0.05 1.63 14.40
CA LEU A 118 -0.03 0.48 13.47
C LEU A 118 -1.23 0.47 12.51
N VAL A 119 -1.00 0.21 11.22
CA VAL A 119 -2.06 -0.02 10.22
C VAL A 119 -1.75 -1.26 9.39
N ARG A 120 -2.73 -2.15 9.21
CA ARG A 120 -2.61 -3.33 8.34
C ARG A 120 -3.43 -3.16 7.05
N PHE A 121 -2.80 -3.42 5.92
CA PHE A 121 -3.37 -3.42 4.59
C PHE A 121 -3.25 -4.83 3.98
N GLY A 122 -4.31 -5.36 3.40
CA GLY A 122 -4.23 -6.52 2.50
C GLY A 122 -4.07 -6.03 1.06
N THR A 123 -3.11 -6.58 0.33
CA THR A 123 -2.90 -6.29 -1.08
C THR A 123 -2.97 -7.58 -1.90
N TYR A 124 -3.75 -7.59 -2.96
CA TYR A 124 -3.91 -8.77 -3.84
C TYR A 124 -3.52 -8.39 -5.26
N PHE A 125 -2.76 -9.25 -5.94
CA PHE A 125 -2.29 -9.01 -7.29
C PHE A 125 -3.08 -9.85 -8.31
N GLU A 126 -3.82 -9.18 -9.19
CA GLU A 126 -4.60 -9.80 -10.27
C GLU A 126 -3.90 -9.58 -11.64
N PRO A 127 -3.89 -10.57 -12.55
CA PRO A 127 -3.58 -10.33 -13.96
C PRO A 127 -4.73 -9.51 -14.60
N PRO A 128 -4.51 -8.39 -15.33
CA PRO A 128 -3.26 -7.82 -15.83
C PRO A 128 -2.83 -6.57 -15.03
N GLY A 129 -1.89 -6.73 -14.10
CA GLY A 129 -1.16 -5.60 -13.50
C GLY A 129 -1.98 -4.67 -12.61
N ARG A 130 -3.16 -5.09 -12.15
CA ARG A 130 -3.97 -4.32 -11.19
C ARG A 130 -3.70 -4.85 -9.80
N MET A 131 -3.08 -4.01 -8.98
CA MET A 131 -2.92 -4.29 -7.56
C MET A 131 -3.97 -3.54 -6.75
N HIS A 132 -4.73 -4.29 -5.96
CA HIS A 132 -5.78 -3.74 -5.12
C HIS A 132 -5.31 -3.73 -3.66
N VAL A 133 -5.23 -2.54 -3.07
CA VAL A 133 -4.92 -2.33 -1.64
C VAL A 133 -6.22 -2.16 -0.87
N LYS A 134 -6.61 -3.15 -0.07
CA LYS A 134 -7.76 -3.10 0.82
C LYS A 134 -7.28 -3.06 2.27
N ARG A 135 -7.72 -2.07 3.05
CA ARG A 135 -7.53 -2.10 4.51
C ARG A 135 -8.23 -3.32 5.08
N GLN A 136 -7.50 -4.19 5.77
CA GLN A 136 -8.12 -5.22 6.58
C GLN A 136 -8.57 -4.59 7.90
N GLN A 137 -9.86 -4.66 8.17
CA GLN A 137 -10.34 -4.46 9.54
C GLN A 137 -9.92 -5.69 10.32
N VAL A 138 -9.20 -5.50 11.43
CA VAL A 138 -8.95 -6.57 12.39
C VAL A 138 -10.31 -7.09 12.83
N LYS A 139 -10.71 -8.28 12.35
CA LYS A 139 -11.78 -9.02 13.00
C LYS A 139 -11.26 -9.34 14.39
N SER A 140 -11.80 -8.64 15.38
CA SER A 140 -11.58 -8.96 16.79
C SER A 140 -11.88 -10.45 16.94
N GLY A 141 -10.82 -11.24 17.09
CA GLY A 141 -10.91 -12.65 17.33
C GLY A 141 -11.76 -12.83 18.58
N ARG A 142 -12.88 -13.52 18.40
CA ARG A 142 -13.71 -14.02 19.49
C ARG A 142 -12.79 -14.89 20.36
N LEU A 143 -12.41 -14.35 21.51
CA LEU A 143 -11.93 -15.13 22.64
C LEU A 143 -13.08 -16.06 23.05
N ILE A 144 -12.73 -17.35 23.17
CA ILE A 144 -13.45 -18.48 23.77
C ILE A 144 -14.80 -18.91 23.15
#